data_AF-A0A7S0L0Q4-F1
#
_entry.id   AF-A0A7S0L0Q4-F1
#
_cell.length_a   1.000
_cell.length_b   1.000
_cell.length_c   1.000
_cell.angle_alpha   90.00
_cell.angle_beta   90.00
_cell.angle_gamma   90.00
#
_symmetry.space_group_name_H-M   'P 1'
#
loop_
_entity.id
_entity.type
_entity.pdbx_description
1 polymer ?
#
loop_
_entity_poly.entity_id
_entity_poly.type
_entity_poly.pdbx_seq_one_letter_code
_entity_poly.pdbx_strand_id
1 'polypeptide(L)'
;LPAPDMSRIFRIGRARHASRCSSSASRASFLPPHKLMPMPRLSPSMTRGVLDKWLVAAGDAVSTYDLLCDVSTDELLDEPKSGTHVLEMESHEDGWLAKGLLAEGDS
;
A
#
# COMPACT_ATOMS: atom_id res chain seq x y z
N LEU A 1 -16.57 3.17 -25.76
CA LEU A 1 -15.29 3.58 -25.14
C LEU A 1 -14.91 2.47 -24.16
N PRO A 2 -13.78 1.75 -24.33
CA PRO A 2 -13.40 0.67 -23.43
C PRO A 2 -12.80 1.20 -22.12
N ALA A 3 -13.06 0.52 -21.01
CA ALA A 3 -12.57 0.88 -19.68
C ALA A 3 -11.10 0.42 -19.46
N PRO A 4 -10.33 1.06 -18.57
CA PRO A 4 -8.97 0.63 -18.22
C PRO A 4 -8.96 -0.63 -17.34
N ASP A 5 -8.00 -1.52 -17.62
CA ASP A 5 -7.82 -2.83 -16.98
C ASP A 5 -6.86 -2.73 -15.76
N MET A 6 -7.29 -3.22 -14.59
CA MET A 6 -6.56 -3.12 -13.30
C MET A 6 -5.51 -4.24 -13.06
N SER A 7 -5.17 -5.08 -14.04
CA SER A 7 -4.44 -6.34 -13.80
C SER A 7 -2.90 -6.28 -13.71
N ARG A 8 -2.24 -5.12 -13.57
CA ARG A 8 -0.77 -5.01 -13.80
C ARG A 8 0.00 -4.07 -12.86
N ILE A 9 0.51 -4.62 -11.74
CA ILE A 9 1.38 -3.87 -10.80
C ILE A 9 2.87 -4.31 -10.84
N PHE A 10 3.21 -5.56 -11.21
CA PHE A 10 4.62 -6.01 -11.28
C PHE A 10 4.99 -6.84 -12.52
N ARG A 11 6.20 -6.61 -13.05
CA ARG A 11 6.84 -7.39 -14.13
C ARG A 11 8.32 -7.69 -13.83
N ILE A 12 8.83 -8.77 -14.48
CA ILE A 12 9.78 -9.81 -14.02
C ILE A 12 11.29 -9.96 -14.45
N GLY A 13 11.97 -9.21 -15.36
CA GLY A 13 13.29 -9.62 -16.01
C GLY A 13 14.63 -8.75 -15.92
N ARG A 14 15.69 -9.20 -15.21
CA ARG A 14 16.96 -8.46 -14.85
C ARG A 14 17.84 -8.01 -16.04
N ALA A 15 18.46 -6.83 -15.96
CA ALA A 15 19.30 -6.25 -17.02
C ALA A 15 20.74 -6.84 -17.11
N ARG A 16 21.30 -6.86 -18.33
CA ARG A 16 22.74 -6.85 -18.63
C ARG A 16 23.01 -5.81 -19.74
N HIS A 17 24.21 -5.24 -19.78
CA HIS A 17 24.53 -4.04 -20.55
C HIS A 17 24.31 -4.18 -22.07
N ALA A 18 23.31 -3.48 -22.60
CA ALA A 18 23.43 -2.58 -23.76
C ALA A 18 22.11 -1.82 -24.01
N SER A 19 22.21 -0.51 -24.26
CA SER A 19 21.16 0.37 -24.80
C SER A 19 19.90 0.61 -23.95
N ARG A 20 19.27 1.78 -24.17
CA ARG A 20 18.14 2.28 -23.36
C ARG A 20 16.89 1.41 -23.51
N CYS A 21 16.42 0.79 -22.43
CA CYS A 21 15.09 0.20 -22.36
C CYS A 21 14.50 0.32 -20.94
N SER A 22 13.41 1.08 -20.81
CA SER A 22 12.63 1.14 -19.57
C SER A 22 11.93 -0.20 -19.35
N SER A 23 12.37 -0.95 -18.35
CA SER A 23 11.87 -2.29 -18.06
C SER A 23 11.71 -2.48 -16.55
N SER A 24 10.52 -2.21 -16.02
CA SER A 24 10.07 -2.68 -14.70
C SER A 24 10.19 -4.22 -14.67
N ALA A 25 11.03 -4.75 -13.76
CA ALA A 25 11.69 -6.06 -13.95
C ALA A 25 12.31 -6.78 -12.70
N SER A 26 13.04 -7.90 -12.92
CA SER A 26 13.37 -8.96 -11.93
C SER A 26 13.89 -8.46 -10.59
N ARG A 27 13.09 -8.64 -9.54
CA ARG A 27 13.58 -8.85 -8.16
C ARG A 27 12.73 -9.80 -7.30
N ALA A 28 11.50 -10.14 -7.69
CA ALA A 28 10.58 -10.93 -6.85
C ALA A 28 11.09 -12.35 -6.49
N SER A 29 11.86 -13.00 -7.36
CA SER A 29 12.32 -14.40 -7.18
C SER A 29 13.48 -14.59 -6.20
N PHE A 30 13.94 -13.53 -5.53
CA PHE A 30 15.06 -13.56 -4.58
C PHE A 30 14.69 -12.95 -3.21
N LEU A 31 13.44 -12.57 -3.00
CA LEU A 31 12.97 -12.09 -1.71
C LEU A 31 12.60 -13.30 -0.83
N PRO A 32 12.85 -13.25 0.49
CA PRO A 32 12.25 -14.19 1.44
C PRO A 32 10.71 -14.22 1.30
N PRO A 33 10.03 -15.23 1.84
CA PRO A 33 8.57 -15.25 1.93
C PRO A 33 8.06 -13.93 2.54
N HIS A 34 7.27 -13.19 1.79
CA HIS A 34 6.71 -11.89 2.19
C HIS A 34 5.24 -11.83 1.77
N LYS A 35 4.42 -11.22 2.61
CA LYS A 35 2.99 -11.04 2.40
C LYS A 35 2.75 -9.63 1.85
N LEU A 36 1.96 -9.51 0.79
CA LEU A 36 1.45 -8.22 0.36
C LEU A 36 0.24 -7.87 1.21
N MET A 37 0.30 -6.73 1.91
CA MET A 37 -0.83 -6.17 2.64
C MET A 37 -1.52 -5.14 1.75
N PRO A 38 -2.70 -5.44 1.17
CA PRO A 38 -3.50 -4.42 0.51
C PRO A 38 -4.11 -3.46 1.54
N MET A 39 -4.45 -2.24 1.12
CA MET A 39 -5.19 -1.30 1.96
C MET A 39 -6.52 -1.95 2.41
N PRO A 40 -6.76 -2.14 3.72
CA PRO A 40 -8.02 -2.68 4.21
C PRO A 40 -9.15 -1.67 4.01
N ARG A 41 -10.39 -2.17 3.90
CA ARG A 41 -11.58 -1.30 4.00
C ARG A 41 -11.84 -1.01 5.48
N LEU A 42 -11.43 0.18 5.93
CA LEU A 42 -11.62 0.65 7.30
C LEU A 42 -13.09 1.01 7.60
N SER A 43 -13.92 1.18 6.55
CA SER A 43 -15.38 1.37 6.65
C SER A 43 -16.09 0.63 5.50
N PRO A 44 -17.33 0.13 5.71
CA PRO A 44 -18.12 -0.55 4.66
C PRO A 44 -18.31 0.30 3.39
N SER A 45 -18.43 1.62 3.56
CA SER A 45 -18.61 2.59 2.46
C SER A 45 -17.31 3.22 1.94
N MET A 46 -16.15 2.86 2.49
CA MET A 46 -14.85 3.38 2.06
C MET A 46 -14.53 2.91 0.63
N THR A 47 -14.51 3.86 -0.31
CA THR A 47 -14.21 3.60 -1.73
C THR A 47 -12.77 3.95 -2.09
N ARG A 48 -12.19 4.98 -1.46
CA ARG A 48 -10.80 5.43 -1.63
C ARG A 48 -10.27 5.95 -0.29
N GLY A 49 -9.01 5.67 -0.01
CA GLY A 49 -8.25 6.27 1.10
C GLY A 49 -6.89 6.73 0.57
N VAL A 50 -6.41 7.86 1.07
CA VAL A 50 -5.09 8.44 0.80
C VAL A 50 -4.20 8.14 1.99
N LEU A 51 -2.98 7.66 1.76
CA LEU A 51 -2.02 7.50 2.85
C LEU A 51 -1.51 8.88 3.28
N ASP A 52 -1.79 9.31 4.50
CA ASP A 52 -1.35 10.62 5.00
C ASP A 52 0.12 10.55 5.46
N LYS A 53 0.43 9.57 6.32
CA LYS A 53 1.75 9.44 6.94
C LYS A 53 2.09 8.00 7.34
N TRP A 54 3.35 7.59 7.17
CA TRP A 54 3.87 6.34 7.79
C TRP A 54 4.30 6.57 9.25
N LEU A 55 3.83 5.71 10.16
CA LEU A 55 4.24 5.70 11.57
C LEU A 55 5.44 4.78 11.82
N VAL A 56 5.53 3.68 11.06
CA VAL A 56 6.64 2.70 11.10
C VAL A 56 7.59 2.84 9.90
N ALA A 57 8.88 2.55 10.10
CA ALA A 57 9.88 2.56 9.03
C ALA A 57 10.18 1.16 8.48
N ALA A 58 10.76 1.11 7.27
CA ALA A 58 11.15 -0.15 6.65
C ALA A 58 12.33 -0.78 7.41
N GLY A 59 12.10 -1.98 7.95
CA GLY A 59 13.03 -2.69 8.83
C GLY A 59 12.64 -2.68 10.31
N ASP A 60 11.56 -1.99 10.71
CA ASP A 60 11.06 -2.02 12.08
C ASP A 60 10.27 -3.30 12.36
N ALA A 61 10.32 -3.74 13.63
CA ALA A 61 9.49 -4.82 14.15
C ALA A 61 8.11 -4.26 14.52
N VAL A 62 7.05 -4.93 14.09
CA VAL A 62 5.66 -4.54 14.31
C VAL A 62 4.94 -5.68 15.02
N SER A 63 4.16 -5.38 16.05
CA SER A 63 3.32 -6.36 16.74
C SER A 63 1.86 -6.24 16.34
N THR A 64 1.06 -7.25 16.63
CA THR A 64 -0.40 -7.19 16.50
C THR A 64 -0.96 -6.03 17.35
N TYR A 65 -1.90 -5.27 16.79
CA TYR A 65 -2.47 -4.02 17.32
C TYR A 65 -1.53 -2.80 17.34
N ASP A 66 -0.35 -2.87 16.71
CA ASP A 66 0.56 -1.73 16.56
C ASP A 66 0.19 -0.86 15.35
N LEU A 67 0.44 0.45 15.43
CA LEU A 67 -0.02 1.44 14.45
C LEU A 67 0.97 1.60 13.28
N LEU A 68 0.50 1.33 12.06
CA LEU A 68 1.32 1.31 10.85
C LEU A 68 1.38 2.68 10.15
N CYS A 69 0.22 3.30 9.92
CA CYS A 69 0.09 4.54 9.18
C CYS A 69 -1.25 5.24 9.42
N ASP A 70 -1.27 6.54 9.14
CA ASP A 70 -2.47 7.36 9.11
C ASP A 70 -3.06 7.35 7.69
N VAL A 71 -4.35 7.05 7.55
CA VAL A 71 -5.07 6.97 6.28
C VAL A 71 -6.23 7.95 6.26
N SER A 72 -6.16 8.93 5.38
CA SER A 72 -7.18 9.95 5.18
C SER A 72 -8.24 9.47 4.19
N THR A 73 -9.51 9.50 4.58
CA THR A 73 -10.64 9.04 3.76
C THR A 73 -11.56 10.20 3.38
N ASP A 74 -11.94 10.25 2.10
CA ASP A 74 -12.61 11.40 1.47
C ASP A 74 -14.13 11.39 1.71
N GLU A 75 -14.76 10.21 1.62
CA GLU A 75 -16.22 10.04 1.79
C GLU A 75 -16.56 8.72 2.51
N LEU A 76 -17.27 8.81 3.64
CA LEU A 76 -18.01 7.70 4.25
C LEU A 76 -19.51 7.92 4.01
N LEU A 77 -20.13 7.13 3.13
CA LEU A 77 -21.56 7.26 2.80
C LEU A 77 -22.50 7.01 4.00
N ASP A 78 -22.04 6.28 5.03
CA ASP A 78 -22.84 5.94 6.22
C ASP A 78 -22.82 7.00 7.34
N GLU A 79 -21.88 7.97 7.31
CA GLU A 79 -21.76 9.02 8.33
C GLU A 79 -22.03 10.40 7.70
N PRO A 80 -23.11 11.12 8.05
CA PRO A 80 -23.52 12.37 7.40
C PRO A 80 -22.60 13.57 7.70
N LYS A 81 -21.51 13.36 8.46
CA LYS A 81 -20.41 14.31 8.59
C LYS A 81 -19.44 14.12 7.43
N SER A 82 -19.87 14.54 6.24
CA SER A 82 -19.01 14.69 5.07
C SER A 82 -17.85 15.62 5.41
N GLY A 83 -16.67 15.03 5.54
CA GLY A 83 -15.45 15.67 5.99
C GLY A 83 -14.33 14.65 6.03
N THR A 84 -13.09 15.12 5.86
CA THR A 84 -11.90 14.28 5.82
C THR A 84 -11.72 13.50 7.12
N HIS A 85 -11.89 12.17 7.07
CA HIS A 85 -11.71 11.30 8.22
C HIS A 85 -10.33 10.63 8.16
N VAL A 86 -9.44 11.03 9.08
CA VAL A 86 -8.18 10.33 9.32
C VAL A 86 -8.47 9.11 10.18
N LEU A 87 -8.07 7.94 9.69
CA LEU A 87 -8.22 6.64 10.33
C LEU A 87 -6.84 6.00 10.49
N GLU A 88 -6.58 5.42 11.65
CA GLU A 88 -5.31 4.77 11.99
C GLU A 88 -5.33 3.31 11.52
N MET A 89 -4.34 2.87 10.75
CA MET A 89 -4.23 1.48 10.30
C MET A 89 -3.40 0.65 11.28
N GLU A 90 -4.02 -0.33 11.93
CA GLU A 90 -3.35 -1.27 12.84
C GLU A 90 -2.81 -2.53 12.11
N SER A 91 -1.77 -3.15 12.67
CA SER A 91 -1.30 -4.46 12.23
C SER A 91 -2.11 -5.60 12.85
N HIS A 92 -2.48 -6.60 12.05
CA HIS A 92 -3.23 -7.77 12.50
C HIS A 92 -2.36 -9.03 12.67
N GLU A 93 -1.04 -8.93 12.46
CA GLU A 93 -0.05 -10.00 12.61
C GLU A 93 1.28 -9.43 13.11
N ASP A 94 2.04 -10.22 13.87
CA ASP A 94 3.41 -9.86 14.29
C ASP A 94 4.41 -10.09 13.15
N GLY A 95 5.34 -9.16 12.94
CA GLY A 95 6.30 -9.24 11.84
C GLY A 95 7.28 -8.09 11.74
N TRP A 96 7.75 -7.86 10.50
CA TRP A 96 8.74 -6.83 10.17
C TRP A 96 8.29 -6.08 8.91
N LEU A 97 8.34 -4.75 8.92
CA LEU A 97 7.93 -3.96 7.76
C LEU A 97 8.99 -4.06 6.65
N ALA A 98 8.72 -4.85 5.61
CA ALA A 98 9.69 -5.05 4.52
C ALA A 98 9.96 -3.76 3.72
N LYS A 99 8.90 -3.08 3.26
CA LYS A 99 8.97 -1.80 2.54
C LYS A 99 7.57 -1.17 2.36
N GLY A 100 7.42 0.12 2.65
CA GLY A 100 6.28 0.91 2.17
C GLY A 100 6.25 1.00 0.64
N LEU A 101 5.20 0.49 0.01
CA LEU A 101 5.02 0.51 -1.45
C LEU A 101 4.36 1.81 -1.94
N LEU A 102 3.65 2.50 -1.07
CA LEU A 102 2.88 3.71 -1.33
C LEU A 102 3.56 4.91 -0.67
N ALA A 103 3.57 6.05 -1.36
CA ALA A 103 4.11 7.31 -0.82
C ALA A 103 3.04 8.07 -0.04
N GLU A 104 3.47 8.97 0.83
CA GLU A 104 2.62 9.93 1.53
C GLU A 104 1.92 10.83 0.48
N GLY A 105 0.60 10.92 0.56
CA GLY A 105 -0.28 11.59 -0.42
C GLY A 105 -0.79 10.73 -1.58
N ASP A 106 -0.44 9.44 -1.66
CA ASP A 106 -0.83 8.53 -2.76
C ASP A 106 -1.97 7.56 -2.32
N SER A 107 -2.66 6.92 -3.28
CA SER A 107 -3.92 6.14 -3.04
C SER A 107 -4.20 5.03 -4.05
#